data_AF-A0A067LW14-F1
#
_entry.id   AF-A0A067LW14-F1
#
_cell.length_a   1.000
_cell.length_b   1.000
_cell.length_c   1.000
_cell.angle_alpha   90.00
_cell.angle_beta   90.00
_cell.angle_gamma   90.00
#
_symmetry.space_group_name_H-M   'P 1'
#
loop_
_entity.id
_entity.type
_entity.pdbx_description
1 polymer ?
#
loop_
_entity_poly.entity_id
_entity_poly.type
_entity_poly.pdbx_seq_one_letter_code
_entity_poly.pdbx_strand_id
1 'polypeptide(L)'
;MDDEGSFENIVQVTAREDVSQILQELYWKVQQSRSGMEVDDTDNSVGALDEEGEIMSLVCDFVVEAANSYTESKLTAIRNYRNSLCPINRLPSHILSLIFVFAKWAEGRPWKPIELTLPFTLMQVSKSWREVASDTPPIWTKVDIMTRPYLSLLLAHSAHAPLEIELAPLEDAGFYRSNSEGYVCRQRCDKLYPKYIKDVAMFLSPLLPYQARWRSLEIHGVARAELEEQFVSPAPELEVLILKHQNAQRRDGGAAEGAPLGAARDLFAGQIPRLVRLTLHGIYQSLESSVYSGLLTLDLRDIAFPPGSLQELMHHLGQCPHLEYLSLTRLDLTLPGHPFEPPGPFSAVPLTFPHLRRMALHFLGSQAMQYIFVSCRFPPSVEFSIRHDDDTRGFSGIFPPNVDPTICLPGLLAPTLAISAETSIASVRCDFEPLHGSDTNPGTGSFASWAQRRGERRHALARPSTRRNM
;
A
#
# COMPACT_ATOMS: atom_id res chain seq x y z
N MET A 1 -27.21 -30.24 30.35
CA MET A 1 -26.24 -30.90 29.46
C MET A 1 -26.87 -32.16 28.87
N ASP A 2 -28.19 -32.16 28.61
CA ASP A 2 -28.95 -33.41 28.34
C ASP A 2 -29.85 -33.31 27.09
N ASP A 3 -29.53 -32.43 26.13
CA ASP A 3 -30.39 -32.20 24.95
C ASP A 3 -29.69 -32.48 23.60
N GLU A 4 -28.40 -32.80 23.59
CA GLU A 4 -27.68 -33.14 22.35
C GLU A 4 -28.01 -34.56 21.85
N GLY A 5 -28.32 -35.51 22.75
CA GLY A 5 -28.66 -36.89 22.38
C GLY A 5 -30.08 -37.09 21.80
N SER A 6 -30.95 -36.10 21.96
CA SER A 6 -32.32 -36.11 21.41
C SER A 6 -32.33 -35.70 19.94
N PHE A 7 -31.54 -34.68 19.59
CA PHE A 7 -31.45 -34.17 18.22
C PHE A 7 -30.72 -35.13 17.28
N GLU A 8 -29.65 -35.80 17.73
CA GLU A 8 -28.94 -36.81 16.91
C GLU A 8 -29.82 -38.03 16.58
N ASN A 9 -30.63 -38.51 17.52
CA ASN A 9 -31.52 -39.65 17.31
C ASN A 9 -32.68 -39.31 16.37
N ILE A 10 -33.32 -38.15 16.53
CA ILE A 10 -34.44 -37.72 15.65
C ILE A 10 -33.94 -37.50 14.22
N VAL A 11 -32.73 -36.96 14.06
CA VAL A 11 -32.11 -36.70 12.75
C VAL A 11 -31.68 -38.00 12.05
N GLN A 12 -31.16 -38.99 12.77
CA GLN A 12 -30.79 -40.28 12.19
C GLN A 12 -32.00 -41.12 11.76
N VAL A 13 -33.10 -41.08 12.53
CA VAL A 13 -34.33 -41.85 12.22
C VAL A 13 -35.03 -41.30 10.97
N THR A 14 -35.21 -39.98 10.89
CA THR A 14 -35.84 -39.33 9.72
C THR A 14 -35.03 -39.50 8.44
N ALA A 15 -33.70 -39.45 8.50
CA ALA A 15 -32.81 -39.70 7.35
C ALA A 15 -33.00 -41.09 6.74
N ARG A 16 -33.21 -42.09 7.59
CA ARG A 16 -33.32 -43.49 7.19
C ARG A 16 -34.67 -43.77 6.54
N GLU A 17 -35.72 -43.14 7.03
CA GLU A 17 -37.08 -43.27 6.49
C GLU A 17 -37.22 -42.59 5.13
N ASP A 18 -36.66 -41.39 4.94
CA ASP A 18 -36.75 -40.66 3.67
C ASP A 18 -36.00 -41.38 2.53
N VAL A 19 -34.78 -41.86 2.79
CA VAL A 19 -34.01 -42.63 1.81
C VAL A 19 -34.64 -43.99 1.55
N SER A 20 -35.19 -44.64 2.58
CA SER A 20 -35.92 -45.91 2.43
C SER A 20 -37.20 -45.75 1.61
N GLN A 21 -37.92 -44.64 1.76
CA GLN A 21 -39.11 -44.34 0.95
C GLN A 21 -38.75 -44.09 -0.51
N ILE A 22 -37.71 -43.30 -0.78
CA ILE A 22 -37.26 -43.01 -2.15
C ILE A 22 -36.81 -44.30 -2.85
N LEU A 23 -36.05 -45.16 -2.16
CA LEU A 23 -35.62 -46.46 -2.69
C LEU A 23 -36.80 -47.42 -2.91
N GLN A 24 -37.81 -47.42 -2.04
CA GLN A 24 -39.01 -48.22 -2.22
C GLN A 24 -39.86 -47.74 -3.41
N GLU A 25 -39.99 -46.43 -3.62
CA GLU A 25 -40.76 -45.88 -4.74
C GLU A 25 -40.08 -46.17 -6.09
N LEU A 26 -38.74 -46.08 -6.14
CA LEU A 26 -37.94 -46.46 -7.31
C LEU A 26 -38.03 -47.95 -7.62
N TYR A 27 -37.89 -48.80 -6.58
CA TYR A 27 -38.05 -50.24 -6.71
C TYR A 27 -39.42 -50.61 -7.28
N TRP A 28 -40.49 -49.97 -6.79
CA TRP A 28 -41.84 -50.23 -7.26
C TRP A 28 -42.08 -49.80 -8.72
N LYS A 29 -41.51 -48.67 -9.14
CA LYS A 29 -41.59 -48.21 -10.54
C LYS A 29 -40.85 -49.14 -11.50
N VAL A 30 -39.65 -49.62 -11.13
CA VAL A 30 -38.90 -50.62 -11.92
C VAL A 30 -39.68 -51.93 -12.01
N GLN A 31 -40.33 -52.36 -10.92
CA GLN A 31 -41.11 -53.58 -10.88
C GLN A 31 -42.40 -53.49 -11.72
N GLN A 32 -43.04 -52.31 -11.78
CA GLN A 32 -44.18 -52.06 -12.67
C GLN A 32 -43.81 -52.10 -14.15
N SER A 33 -42.68 -51.51 -14.55
CA SER A 33 -42.20 -51.59 -15.95
C SER A 33 -41.93 -53.03 -16.39
N ARG A 34 -41.47 -53.88 -15.46
CA ARG A 34 -41.20 -55.31 -15.71
C ARG A 34 -42.46 -56.16 -15.84
N SER A 35 -43.57 -55.73 -15.24
CA SER A 35 -44.86 -56.46 -15.26
C SER A 35 -45.67 -56.26 -16.54
N GLY A 36 -45.28 -55.33 -17.42
CA GLY A 36 -45.99 -55.01 -18.66
C GLY A 36 -45.50 -55.73 -19.92
N MET A 37 -44.37 -56.47 -19.84
CA MET A 37 -43.79 -57.21 -20.97
C MET A 37 -44.19 -58.70 -20.91
N GLU A 38 -45.37 -59.05 -21.41
CA GLU A 38 -45.66 -60.43 -21.84
C GLU A 38 -45.04 -60.65 -23.24
N VAL A 39 -44.33 -61.78 -23.35
CA VAL A 39 -43.34 -62.11 -24.39
C VAL A 39 -43.99 -62.59 -25.68
N ASP A 40 -43.62 -61.97 -26.80
CA ASP A 40 -43.46 -62.67 -28.09
C ASP A 40 -42.18 -62.18 -28.80
N ASP A 41 -41.51 -63.12 -29.46
CA ASP A 41 -40.32 -63.04 -30.30
C ASP A 41 -38.90 -62.85 -29.70
N THR A 42 -38.06 -63.85 -29.99
CA THR A 42 -36.69 -64.10 -29.49
C THR A 42 -35.57 -63.28 -30.16
N ASP A 43 -35.88 -62.20 -30.89
CA ASP A 43 -34.87 -61.40 -31.63
C ASP A 43 -34.61 -60.00 -31.04
N ASN A 44 -35.28 -59.63 -29.95
CA ASN A 44 -35.19 -58.29 -29.33
C ASN A 44 -34.49 -58.27 -27.95
N SER A 45 -33.83 -59.36 -27.57
CA SER A 45 -33.25 -59.56 -26.23
C SER A 45 -32.09 -58.62 -25.89
N VAL A 46 -31.35 -58.11 -26.88
CA VAL A 46 -30.22 -57.21 -26.64
C VAL A 46 -30.72 -55.79 -26.35
N GLY A 47 -31.72 -55.31 -27.12
CA GLY A 47 -32.29 -53.98 -26.91
C GLY A 47 -32.99 -53.81 -25.55
N ALA A 48 -33.65 -54.86 -25.04
CA ALA A 48 -34.26 -54.84 -23.71
C ALA A 48 -33.22 -54.78 -22.58
N LEU A 49 -32.05 -55.41 -22.75
CA LEU A 49 -30.95 -55.34 -21.78
C LEU A 49 -30.26 -53.97 -21.82
N ASP A 50 -30.13 -53.36 -23.00
CA ASP A 50 -29.61 -52.00 -23.15
C ASP A 50 -30.55 -50.98 -22.49
N GLU A 51 -31.87 -51.11 -22.68
CA GLU A 51 -32.89 -50.27 -22.02
C GLU A 51 -32.88 -50.45 -20.50
N GLU A 52 -32.76 -51.68 -20.00
CA GLU A 52 -32.60 -51.95 -18.55
C GLU A 52 -31.30 -51.32 -18.02
N GLY A 53 -30.22 -51.37 -18.79
CA GLY A 53 -28.96 -50.70 -18.48
C GLY A 53 -29.08 -49.18 -18.39
N GLU A 54 -29.77 -48.55 -19.35
CA GLU A 54 -30.04 -47.11 -19.35
C GLU A 54 -30.90 -46.68 -18.15
N ILE A 55 -31.95 -47.44 -17.84
CA ILE A 55 -32.81 -47.20 -16.67
C ILE A 55 -31.99 -47.30 -15.38
N MET A 56 -31.16 -48.34 -15.24
CA MET A 56 -30.30 -48.49 -14.05
C MET A 56 -29.28 -47.35 -13.93
N SER A 57 -28.72 -46.87 -15.04
CA SER A 57 -27.84 -45.69 -15.05
C SER A 57 -28.58 -44.45 -14.54
N LEU A 58 -29.78 -44.17 -15.07
CA LEU A 58 -30.60 -43.02 -14.64
C LEU A 58 -30.97 -43.08 -13.15
N VAL A 59 -31.30 -44.28 -12.65
CA VAL A 59 -31.59 -44.49 -11.23
C VAL A 59 -30.35 -44.24 -10.37
N CYS A 60 -29.18 -44.71 -10.79
CA CYS A 60 -27.93 -44.46 -10.07
C CYS A 60 -27.58 -42.98 -10.02
N ASP A 61 -27.68 -42.26 -11.15
CA ASP A 61 -27.44 -40.83 -11.22
C ASP A 61 -28.39 -40.06 -10.28
N PHE A 62 -29.68 -40.42 -10.29
CA PHE A 62 -30.67 -39.81 -9.39
C PHE A 62 -30.36 -40.07 -7.91
N VAL A 63 -30.01 -41.31 -7.54
CA VAL A 63 -29.67 -41.65 -6.14
C VAL A 63 -28.43 -40.89 -5.69
N VAL A 64 -27.41 -40.77 -6.54
CA VAL A 64 -26.19 -40.01 -6.24
C VAL A 64 -26.52 -38.52 -6.05
N GLU A 65 -27.32 -37.93 -6.95
CA GLU A 65 -27.73 -36.54 -6.84
C GLU A 65 -28.55 -36.27 -5.57
N ALA A 66 -29.54 -37.12 -5.27
CA ALA A 66 -30.37 -37.02 -4.08
C ALA A 66 -29.56 -37.17 -2.79
N ALA A 67 -28.64 -38.15 -2.72
CA ALA A 67 -27.77 -38.36 -1.58
C ALA A 67 -26.81 -37.18 -1.36
N ASN A 68 -26.25 -36.62 -2.45
CA ASN A 68 -25.39 -35.43 -2.38
C ASN A 68 -26.17 -34.21 -1.87
N SER A 69 -27.35 -33.94 -2.45
CA SER A 69 -28.22 -32.83 -2.03
C SER A 69 -28.62 -32.92 -0.55
N TYR A 70 -29.03 -34.12 -0.10
CA TYR A 70 -29.36 -34.36 1.30
C TYR A 70 -28.16 -34.14 2.23
N THR A 71 -27.01 -34.70 1.87
CA THR A 71 -25.77 -34.59 2.66
C THR A 71 -25.31 -33.13 2.74
N GLU A 72 -25.35 -32.38 1.64
CA GLU A 72 -25.04 -30.94 1.63
C GLU A 72 -25.99 -30.13 2.51
N SER A 73 -27.28 -30.42 2.47
CA SER A 73 -28.29 -29.77 3.31
C SER A 73 -28.01 -30.01 4.80
N LYS A 74 -27.77 -31.27 5.19
CA LYS A 74 -27.44 -31.63 6.59
C LYS A 74 -26.12 -31.02 7.05
N LEU A 75 -25.07 -31.09 6.23
CA LEU A 75 -23.79 -30.45 6.55
C LEU A 75 -23.94 -28.94 6.71
N THR A 76 -24.76 -28.30 5.88
CA THR A 76 -25.06 -26.86 6.00
C THR A 76 -25.78 -26.56 7.31
N ALA A 77 -26.76 -27.38 7.72
CA ALA A 77 -27.46 -27.22 9.00
C ALA A 77 -26.51 -27.35 10.20
N ILE A 78 -25.64 -28.37 10.22
CA ILE A 78 -24.65 -28.58 11.28
C ILE A 78 -23.66 -27.40 11.35
N ARG A 79 -23.16 -26.94 10.19
CA ARG A 79 -22.26 -25.78 10.11
C ARG A 79 -22.94 -24.50 10.62
N ASN A 80 -24.20 -24.27 10.27
CA ASN A 80 -24.97 -23.12 10.75
C ASN A 80 -25.18 -23.18 12.27
N TYR A 81 -25.51 -24.35 12.82
CA TYR A 81 -25.66 -24.54 14.26
C TYR A 81 -24.35 -24.33 15.01
N ARG A 82 -23.24 -24.92 14.53
CA ARG A 82 -21.91 -24.66 15.11
C ARG A 82 -21.57 -23.18 15.07
N ASN A 83 -21.87 -22.50 13.96
CA ASN A 83 -21.64 -21.06 13.83
C ASN A 83 -22.46 -20.26 14.85
N SER A 84 -23.73 -20.59 15.12
CA SER A 84 -24.54 -19.87 16.11
C SER A 84 -24.04 -20.06 17.56
N LEU A 85 -23.31 -21.13 17.83
CA LEU A 85 -22.67 -21.39 19.12
C LEU A 85 -21.37 -20.61 19.31
N CYS A 86 -20.66 -20.25 18.24
CA CYS A 86 -19.42 -19.47 18.32
C CYS A 86 -19.68 -18.06 18.88
N PRO A 87 -18.96 -17.62 19.94
CA PRO A 87 -19.18 -16.31 20.57
C PRO A 87 -19.12 -15.13 19.60
N ILE A 88 -18.24 -15.17 18.61
CA ILE A 88 -18.06 -14.10 17.63
C ILE A 88 -19.27 -13.89 16.72
N ASN A 89 -20.05 -14.95 16.46
CA ASN A 89 -21.26 -14.87 15.62
C ASN A 89 -22.50 -14.40 16.41
N ARG A 90 -22.38 -14.24 17.74
CA ARG A 90 -23.41 -13.61 18.57
C ARG A 90 -23.25 -12.10 18.67
N LEU A 91 -22.15 -11.56 18.13
CA LEU A 91 -21.93 -10.12 18.10
C LEU A 91 -22.94 -9.46 17.15
N PRO A 92 -23.47 -8.29 17.51
CA PRO A 92 -24.24 -7.48 16.57
C PRO A 92 -23.43 -7.16 15.31
N SER A 93 -24.10 -7.06 14.16
CA SER A 93 -23.45 -6.79 12.86
C SER A 93 -22.60 -5.51 12.87
N HIS A 94 -23.01 -4.47 13.61
CA HIS A 94 -22.24 -3.22 13.73
C HIS A 94 -20.92 -3.39 14.51
N ILE A 95 -20.87 -4.30 15.49
CA ILE A 95 -19.61 -4.59 16.19
C ILE A 95 -18.69 -5.39 15.27
N LEU A 96 -19.25 -6.33 14.53
CA LEU A 96 -18.49 -7.13 13.59
C LEU A 96 -17.93 -6.27 12.44
N SER A 97 -18.70 -5.31 11.92
CA SER A 97 -18.22 -4.37 10.90
C SER A 97 -17.10 -3.47 11.44
N LEU A 98 -17.19 -2.99 12.67
CA LEU A 98 -16.09 -2.26 13.33
C LEU A 98 -14.84 -3.12 13.41
N ILE A 99 -14.96 -4.38 13.85
CA ILE A 99 -13.83 -5.33 13.89
C ILE A 99 -13.22 -5.49 12.49
N PHE A 100 -14.03 -5.60 11.44
CA PHE A 100 -13.53 -5.70 10.06
C PHE A 100 -12.76 -4.46 9.61
N VAL A 101 -13.25 -3.26 9.95
CA VAL A 101 -12.55 -2.00 9.66
C VAL A 101 -11.22 -1.94 10.40
N PHE A 102 -11.20 -2.30 11.69
CA PHE A 102 -9.96 -2.37 12.46
C PHE A 102 -8.98 -3.40 11.89
N ALA A 103 -9.47 -4.57 11.49
CA ALA A 103 -8.65 -5.62 10.88
C ALA A 103 -8.00 -5.13 9.57
N LYS A 104 -8.73 -4.36 8.75
CA LYS A 104 -8.16 -3.76 7.54
C LYS A 104 -7.04 -2.77 7.85
N TRP A 105 -7.19 -1.94 8.87
CA TRP A 105 -6.12 -1.01 9.27
C TRP A 105 -4.90 -1.73 9.84
N ALA A 106 -5.12 -2.77 10.64
CA ALA A 106 -4.06 -3.59 11.21
C ALA A 106 -3.35 -4.47 10.16
N GLU A 107 -4.00 -4.76 9.03
CA GLU A 107 -3.40 -5.54 7.96
C GLU A 107 -2.11 -4.88 7.47
N GLY A 108 -2.00 -3.55 7.44
CA GLY A 108 -0.80 -2.83 7.00
C GLY A 108 -0.58 -2.91 5.48
N ARG A 109 0.68 -2.87 5.01
CA ARG A 109 1.07 -3.12 3.60
C ARG A 109 1.67 -4.51 3.31
N PRO A 110 1.21 -5.64 3.87
CA PRO A 110 1.67 -6.95 3.44
C PRO A 110 0.94 -7.31 2.17
N TRP A 111 1.70 -7.43 1.10
CA TRP A 111 1.25 -7.96 -0.18
C TRP A 111 0.95 -9.45 -0.02
N LYS A 112 -0.29 -9.76 0.35
CA LYS A 112 -0.80 -11.13 0.48
C LYS A 112 -1.48 -11.57 -0.82
N PRO A 113 -1.62 -12.89 -1.04
CA PRO A 113 -2.49 -13.41 -2.09
C PRO A 113 -3.87 -12.78 -1.96
N ILE A 114 -4.54 -12.49 -3.08
CA ILE A 114 -5.84 -11.81 -3.06
C ILE A 114 -6.87 -12.59 -2.24
N GLU A 115 -6.73 -13.91 -2.22
CA GLU A 115 -7.54 -14.85 -1.45
C GLU A 115 -7.36 -14.67 0.06
N LEU A 116 -6.22 -14.11 0.48
CA LEU A 116 -5.84 -13.82 1.86
C LEU A 116 -5.98 -12.33 2.24
N THR A 117 -6.39 -11.48 1.29
CA THR A 117 -6.57 -10.04 1.49
C THR A 117 -8.01 -9.73 1.93
N LEU A 118 -8.17 -8.77 2.85
CA LEU A 118 -9.49 -8.22 3.15
C LEU A 118 -10.00 -7.43 1.93
N PRO A 119 -11.27 -7.62 1.51
CA PRO A 119 -12.37 -8.26 2.23
C PRO A 119 -12.63 -9.73 1.88
N PHE A 120 -11.88 -10.32 0.94
CA PHE A 120 -12.17 -11.64 0.37
C PHE A 120 -12.11 -12.77 1.40
N THR A 121 -11.17 -12.70 2.35
CA THR A 121 -11.08 -13.66 3.46
C THR A 121 -12.33 -13.69 4.32
N LEU A 122 -12.92 -12.52 4.63
CA LEU A 122 -14.12 -12.43 5.47
C LEU A 122 -15.32 -13.09 4.79
N MET A 123 -15.44 -12.95 3.47
CA MET A 123 -16.52 -13.56 2.69
C MET A 123 -16.46 -15.10 2.68
N GLN A 124 -15.31 -15.68 3.01
CA GLN A 124 -15.10 -17.13 3.06
C GLN A 124 -15.40 -17.73 4.45
N VAL A 125 -15.54 -16.92 5.50
CA VAL A 125 -15.74 -17.41 6.88
C VAL A 125 -17.14 -18.01 7.09
N SER A 126 -18.19 -17.22 6.84
CA SER A 126 -19.58 -17.65 7.00
C SER A 126 -20.55 -16.80 6.17
N LYS A 127 -21.81 -17.23 6.04
CA LYS A 127 -22.86 -16.44 5.37
C LYS A 127 -23.06 -15.08 6.05
N SER A 128 -23.16 -15.07 7.38
CA SER A 128 -23.31 -13.84 8.17
C SER A 128 -22.12 -12.90 8.01
N TRP A 129 -20.89 -13.40 8.04
CA TRP A 129 -19.70 -12.57 7.84
C TRP A 129 -19.63 -11.99 6.44
N ARG A 130 -20.04 -12.76 5.43
CA ARG A 130 -20.13 -12.29 4.05
C ARG A 130 -21.13 -11.15 3.90
N GLU A 131 -22.31 -11.27 4.49
CA GLU A 131 -23.33 -10.22 4.50
C GLU A 131 -22.78 -8.96 5.18
N VAL A 132 -22.27 -9.09 6.41
CA VAL A 132 -21.69 -7.93 7.12
C VAL A 132 -20.53 -7.30 6.37
N ALA A 133 -19.61 -8.10 5.82
CA ALA A 133 -18.49 -7.60 5.04
C ALA A 133 -18.98 -6.85 3.79
N SER A 134 -19.97 -7.40 3.08
CA SER A 134 -20.56 -6.78 1.88
C SER A 134 -21.22 -5.43 2.19
N ASP A 135 -21.81 -5.31 3.38
CA ASP A 135 -22.45 -4.09 3.90
C ASP A 135 -21.49 -3.19 4.70
N THR A 136 -20.18 -3.44 4.63
CA THR A 136 -19.16 -2.61 5.28
C THR A 136 -18.32 -1.87 4.22
N PRO A 137 -18.80 -0.77 3.62
CA PRO A 137 -18.09 -0.08 2.53
C PRO A 137 -16.60 0.24 2.78
N PRO A 138 -16.16 0.67 3.97
CA PRO A 138 -14.76 1.04 4.21
C PRO A 138 -13.76 -0.09 3.97
N ILE A 139 -14.16 -1.37 4.04
CA ILE A 139 -13.23 -2.47 3.75
C ILE A 139 -12.97 -2.68 2.24
N TRP A 140 -13.83 -2.14 1.37
CA TRP A 140 -13.77 -2.31 -0.09
C TRP A 140 -13.05 -1.18 -0.84
N THR A 141 -12.49 -0.21 -0.14
CA THR A 141 -11.98 1.04 -0.75
C THR A 141 -10.59 0.96 -1.38
N LYS A 142 -9.82 -0.10 -1.10
CA LYS A 142 -8.42 -0.19 -1.54
C LYS A 142 -8.32 -0.81 -2.94
N VAL A 143 -7.85 -0.01 -3.89
CA VAL A 143 -7.59 -0.43 -5.27
C VAL A 143 -6.09 -0.43 -5.51
N ASP A 144 -5.51 -1.61 -5.68
CA ASP A 144 -4.11 -1.80 -6.05
C ASP A 144 -3.97 -2.75 -7.24
N ILE A 145 -2.74 -3.04 -7.64
CA ILE A 145 -2.42 -3.92 -8.77
C ILE A 145 -3.08 -5.31 -8.63
N MET A 146 -3.20 -5.83 -7.41
CA MET A 146 -3.75 -7.15 -7.12
C MET A 146 -5.27 -7.14 -7.06
N THR A 147 -5.86 -6.06 -6.55
CA THR A 147 -7.32 -5.93 -6.43
C THR A 147 -7.97 -5.37 -7.70
N ARG A 148 -7.19 -4.75 -8.61
CA ARG A 148 -7.66 -4.15 -9.86
C ARG A 148 -8.50 -5.05 -10.77
N PRO A 149 -8.24 -6.37 -10.92
CA PRO A 149 -9.12 -7.28 -11.66
C PRO A 149 -10.54 -7.40 -11.09
N TYR A 150 -10.71 -7.11 -9.80
CA TYR A 150 -11.98 -7.16 -9.07
C TYR A 150 -12.61 -5.77 -8.90
N LEU A 151 -12.15 -4.78 -9.67
CA LEU A 151 -12.52 -3.38 -9.47
C LEU A 151 -14.05 -3.15 -9.48
N SER A 152 -14.80 -3.82 -10.36
CA SER A 152 -16.26 -3.70 -10.40
C SER A 152 -16.91 -4.11 -9.08
N LEU A 153 -16.41 -5.18 -8.45
CA LEU A 153 -16.88 -5.65 -7.15
C LEU A 153 -16.51 -4.66 -6.03
N LEU A 154 -15.27 -4.16 -6.03
CA LEU A 154 -14.81 -3.17 -5.05
C LEU A 154 -15.64 -1.87 -5.13
N LEU A 155 -15.90 -1.38 -6.35
CA LEU A 155 -16.70 -0.18 -6.55
C LEU A 155 -18.16 -0.38 -6.14
N ALA A 156 -18.74 -1.55 -6.41
CA ALA A 156 -20.11 -1.87 -6.00
C ALA A 156 -20.26 -1.84 -4.46
N HIS A 157 -19.33 -2.46 -3.73
CA HIS A 157 -19.42 -2.54 -2.26
C HIS A 157 -18.88 -1.32 -1.52
N SER A 158 -17.94 -0.57 -2.11
CA SER A 158 -17.43 0.67 -1.50
C SER A 158 -18.46 1.80 -1.47
N ALA A 159 -19.60 1.67 -2.18
CA ALA A 159 -20.74 2.59 -2.12
C ALA A 159 -20.37 4.07 -2.34
N HIS A 160 -20.21 4.87 -1.28
CA HIS A 160 -19.72 6.26 -1.31
C HIS A 160 -18.44 6.48 -0.49
N ALA A 161 -17.84 5.40 0.03
CA ALA A 161 -16.64 5.46 0.84
C ALA A 161 -15.44 5.99 0.04
N PRO A 162 -14.54 6.73 0.70
CA PRO A 162 -13.36 7.31 0.05
C PRO A 162 -12.41 6.24 -0.45
N LEU A 163 -11.93 6.37 -1.70
CA LEU A 163 -11.08 5.39 -2.35
C LEU A 163 -9.59 5.61 -2.02
N GLU A 164 -8.88 4.51 -1.87
CA GLU A 164 -7.42 4.47 -1.68
C GLU A 164 -6.81 3.72 -2.87
N ILE A 165 -6.06 4.45 -3.71
CA ILE A 165 -5.56 3.93 -4.98
C ILE A 165 -4.03 3.86 -4.92
N GLU A 166 -3.48 2.68 -5.20
CA GLU A 166 -2.05 2.39 -5.13
C GLU A 166 -1.57 1.68 -6.41
N LEU A 167 -0.77 2.38 -7.21
CA LEU A 167 -0.04 1.84 -8.35
C LEU A 167 1.46 2.00 -8.07
N ALA A 168 1.99 1.13 -7.22
CA ALA A 168 3.38 1.12 -6.78
C ALA A 168 3.98 -0.28 -6.95
N PRO A 169 5.30 -0.39 -7.21
CA PRO A 169 5.96 -1.69 -7.21
C PRO A 169 5.94 -2.27 -5.80
N LEU A 170 6.07 -3.60 -5.68
CA LEU A 170 6.42 -4.21 -4.40
C LEU A 170 7.78 -3.64 -3.98
N GLU A 171 7.80 -2.70 -3.03
CA GLU A 171 9.06 -2.38 -2.36
C GLU A 171 9.57 -3.66 -1.72
N ASP A 172 10.87 -3.93 -1.89
CA ASP A 172 11.53 -5.13 -1.38
C ASP A 172 11.55 -5.03 0.15
N ALA A 173 10.41 -5.34 0.77
CA ALA A 173 10.30 -5.54 2.19
C ALA A 173 11.19 -6.73 2.50
N GLY A 174 12.45 -6.44 2.87
CA GLY A 174 13.53 -7.39 3.10
C GLY A 174 13.26 -8.45 4.16
N PHE A 175 12.02 -8.52 4.66
CA PHE A 175 11.51 -9.43 5.67
C PHE A 175 10.74 -10.64 5.11
N TYR A 176 10.35 -10.68 3.81
CA TYR A 176 9.53 -11.79 3.27
C TYR A 176 10.29 -12.88 2.50
N ARG A 177 11.61 -13.00 2.68
CA ARG A 177 12.42 -14.02 1.98
C ARG A 177 12.13 -15.47 2.42
N SER A 178 11.29 -15.72 3.43
CA SER A 178 11.11 -17.09 3.96
C SER A 178 9.80 -17.79 3.60
N ASN A 179 8.78 -17.10 3.07
CA ASN A 179 7.45 -17.71 2.91
C ASN A 179 7.07 -17.85 1.43
N SER A 180 6.72 -19.08 1.02
CA SER A 180 6.34 -19.46 -0.35
C SER A 180 5.22 -18.60 -0.94
N GLU A 181 4.28 -18.13 -0.13
CA GLU A 181 3.14 -17.31 -0.56
C GLU A 181 3.54 -15.90 -1.00
N GLY A 182 4.51 -15.28 -0.33
CA GLY A 182 5.00 -13.93 -0.70
C GLY A 182 5.65 -13.90 -2.08
N TYR A 183 6.27 -15.02 -2.49
CA TYR A 183 6.87 -15.16 -3.82
C TYR A 183 5.83 -15.13 -4.94
N VAL A 184 4.65 -15.74 -4.76
CA VAL A 184 3.61 -15.77 -5.80
C VAL A 184 3.03 -14.39 -6.04
N CYS A 185 2.77 -13.63 -4.97
CA CYS A 185 2.29 -12.25 -5.08
C CYS A 185 3.30 -11.34 -5.74
N ARG A 186 4.58 -11.49 -5.37
CA ARG A 186 5.67 -10.76 -6.00
C ARG A 186 5.73 -11.06 -7.49
N GLN A 187 5.70 -12.33 -7.90
CA GLN A 187 5.71 -12.69 -9.33
C GLN A 187 4.53 -12.12 -10.11
N ARG A 188 3.32 -12.10 -9.52
CA ARG A 188 2.16 -11.48 -10.15
C ARG A 188 2.33 -9.97 -10.28
N CYS A 189 2.75 -9.29 -9.21
CA CYS A 189 3.02 -7.86 -9.22
C CYS A 189 4.12 -7.49 -10.22
N ASP A 190 5.24 -8.22 -10.23
CA ASP A 190 6.36 -8.02 -11.16
C ASP A 190 5.95 -8.19 -12.63
N LYS A 191 4.92 -8.99 -12.91
CA LYS A 191 4.34 -9.14 -14.26
C LYS A 191 3.34 -8.04 -14.60
N LEU A 192 2.50 -7.64 -13.66
CA LEU A 192 1.39 -6.70 -13.89
C LEU A 192 1.83 -5.23 -13.80
N TYR A 193 2.71 -4.89 -12.86
CA TYR A 193 3.18 -3.53 -12.65
C TYR A 193 3.78 -2.90 -13.92
N PRO A 194 4.74 -3.55 -14.63
CA PRO A 194 5.29 -2.97 -15.86
C PRO A 194 4.23 -2.77 -16.95
N LYS A 195 3.19 -3.61 -16.98
CA LYS A 195 2.09 -3.49 -17.93
C LYS A 195 1.24 -2.24 -17.63
N TYR A 196 0.90 -2.00 -16.36
CA TYR A 196 0.12 -0.83 -15.97
C TYR A 196 0.90 0.47 -16.02
N ILE A 197 2.21 0.45 -15.76
CA ILE A 197 3.03 1.65 -15.89
C ILE A 197 3.22 2.06 -17.35
N LYS A 198 3.33 1.09 -18.26
CA LYS A 198 3.43 1.37 -19.70
C LYS A 198 2.14 2.00 -20.27
N ASP A 199 1.00 1.76 -19.63
CA ASP A 199 -0.29 2.31 -20.01
C ASP A 199 -1.10 2.61 -18.75
N VAL A 200 -0.78 3.75 -18.13
CA VAL A 200 -1.41 4.16 -16.87
C VAL A 200 -2.92 4.39 -17.04
N ALA A 201 -3.34 4.78 -18.25
CA ALA A 201 -4.76 4.96 -18.58
C ALA A 201 -5.53 3.64 -18.47
N MET A 202 -4.93 2.49 -18.83
CA MET A 202 -5.54 1.17 -18.61
C MET A 202 -5.88 0.92 -17.12
N PHE A 203 -5.01 1.40 -16.22
CA PHE A 203 -5.24 1.27 -14.78
C PHE A 203 -6.27 2.27 -14.28
N LEU A 204 -6.10 3.56 -14.58
CA LEU A 204 -6.85 4.67 -14.01
C LEU A 204 -8.22 4.92 -14.64
N SER A 205 -8.40 4.66 -15.95
CA SER A 205 -9.61 5.08 -16.66
C SER A 205 -10.92 4.64 -16.00
N PRO A 206 -11.06 3.43 -15.42
CA PRO A 206 -12.33 3.05 -14.77
C PRO A 206 -12.52 3.65 -13.38
N LEU A 207 -11.47 4.26 -12.81
CA LEU A 207 -11.48 4.96 -11.53
C LEU A 207 -11.79 6.45 -11.68
N LEU A 208 -11.52 7.04 -12.85
CA LEU A 208 -11.75 8.46 -13.14
C LEU A 208 -13.20 8.93 -12.89
N PRO A 209 -14.26 8.16 -13.21
CA PRO A 209 -15.63 8.56 -12.86
C PRO A 209 -15.87 8.75 -11.36
N TYR A 210 -14.98 8.20 -10.52
CA TYR A 210 -15.04 8.26 -9.06
C TYR A 210 -13.96 9.18 -8.48
N GLN A 211 -13.34 10.05 -9.28
CA GLN A 211 -12.25 10.94 -8.85
C GLN A 211 -12.63 11.84 -7.65
N ALA A 212 -13.91 12.24 -7.56
CA ALA A 212 -14.40 13.10 -6.49
C ALA A 212 -14.27 12.50 -5.08
N ARG A 213 -14.19 11.17 -4.96
CA ARG A 213 -14.06 10.46 -3.68
C ARG A 213 -12.68 9.87 -3.43
N TRP A 214 -11.69 10.19 -4.27
CA TRP A 214 -10.33 9.72 -4.02
C TRP A 214 -9.80 10.39 -2.76
N ARG A 215 -9.33 9.59 -1.81
CA ARG A 215 -8.73 10.07 -0.55
C ARG A 215 -7.23 9.90 -0.52
N SER A 216 -6.73 8.80 -1.08
CA SER A 216 -5.30 8.55 -1.21
C SER A 216 -5.00 8.11 -2.63
N LEU A 217 -3.96 8.70 -3.23
CA LEU A 217 -3.44 8.31 -4.52
C LEU A 217 -1.92 8.17 -4.44
N GLU A 218 -1.44 6.97 -4.74
CA GLU A 218 -0.02 6.64 -4.83
C GLU A 218 0.30 6.05 -6.19
N ILE A 219 1.15 6.71 -6.97
CA ILE A 219 1.58 6.26 -8.29
C ILE A 219 3.09 6.39 -8.40
N HIS A 220 3.76 5.28 -8.69
CA HIS A 220 5.19 5.25 -8.95
C HIS A 220 5.45 4.92 -10.42
N GLY A 221 6.58 5.33 -10.96
CA GLY A 221 7.03 4.93 -12.29
C GLY A 221 6.37 5.64 -13.48
N VAL A 222 5.51 6.64 -13.27
CA VAL A 222 4.75 7.29 -14.35
C VAL A 222 5.33 8.67 -14.66
N ALA A 223 5.42 9.01 -15.95
CA ALA A 223 5.85 10.31 -16.43
C ALA A 223 4.80 11.39 -16.17
N ARG A 224 5.23 12.64 -15.95
CA ARG A 224 4.30 13.75 -15.65
C ARG A 224 3.27 13.96 -16.75
N ALA A 225 3.68 13.92 -18.01
CA ALA A 225 2.78 14.15 -19.15
C ALA A 225 1.58 13.18 -19.15
N GLU A 226 1.82 11.90 -18.83
CA GLU A 226 0.76 10.90 -18.73
C GLU A 226 -0.20 11.19 -17.57
N LEU A 227 0.30 11.72 -16.45
CA LEU A 227 -0.55 12.09 -15.30
C LEU A 227 -1.43 13.32 -15.62
N GLU A 228 -0.89 14.30 -16.34
CA GLU A 228 -1.64 15.52 -16.73
C GLU A 228 -2.82 15.21 -17.64
N GLU A 229 -2.71 14.19 -18.49
CA GLU A 229 -3.81 13.73 -19.35
C GLU A 229 -4.95 13.07 -18.55
N GLN A 230 -4.63 12.42 -17.42
CA GLN A 230 -5.62 11.71 -16.61
C GLN A 230 -6.23 12.60 -15.52
N PHE A 231 -5.49 13.57 -14.97
CA PHE A 231 -5.91 14.37 -13.81
C PHE A 231 -6.46 15.74 -14.19
N VAL A 232 -7.45 15.75 -15.07
CA VAL A 232 -8.09 16.98 -15.57
C VAL A 232 -9.21 17.47 -14.64
N SER A 233 -9.84 16.59 -13.87
CA SER A 233 -10.95 16.94 -12.96
C SER A 233 -10.48 17.12 -11.51
N PRO A 234 -11.22 17.89 -10.68
CA PRO A 234 -10.87 18.11 -9.28
C PRO A 234 -10.97 16.84 -8.43
N ALA A 235 -10.18 16.78 -7.36
CA ALA A 235 -10.21 15.71 -6.36
C ALA A 235 -10.41 16.30 -4.94
N PRO A 236 -11.66 16.71 -4.60
CA PRO A 236 -11.96 17.47 -3.38
C PRO A 236 -11.68 16.73 -2.07
N GLU A 237 -11.77 15.40 -2.08
CA GLU A 237 -11.57 14.55 -0.90
C GLU A 237 -10.14 14.02 -0.75
N LEU A 238 -9.21 14.43 -1.62
CA LEU A 238 -7.85 13.90 -1.65
C LEU A 238 -7.03 14.43 -0.48
N GLU A 239 -6.61 13.53 0.41
CA GLU A 239 -5.80 13.81 1.60
C GLU A 239 -4.32 13.47 1.39
N VAL A 240 -4.04 12.46 0.57
CA VAL A 240 -2.69 11.93 0.33
C VAL A 240 -2.41 11.82 -1.16
N LEU A 241 -1.34 12.49 -1.62
CA LEU A 241 -0.85 12.41 -2.98
C LEU A 241 0.63 12.05 -2.98
N ILE A 242 0.96 10.87 -3.52
CA ILE A 242 2.32 10.37 -3.65
C ILE A 242 2.57 10.05 -5.12
N LEU A 243 3.44 10.84 -5.76
CA LEU A 243 3.81 10.65 -7.15
C LEU A 243 5.33 10.49 -7.24
N LYS A 244 5.79 9.38 -7.81
CA LYS A 244 7.22 9.10 -7.99
C LYS A 244 7.54 8.75 -9.43
N HIS A 245 8.50 9.44 -10.03
CA HIS A 245 8.94 9.20 -11.40
C HIS A 245 9.83 7.94 -11.51
N GLN A 246 9.78 7.26 -12.67
CA GLN A 246 10.53 6.01 -12.93
C GLN A 246 12.05 6.17 -12.79
N ASN A 247 12.58 7.33 -13.16
CA ASN A 247 14.02 7.58 -13.20
C ASN A 247 14.61 8.15 -11.90
N ALA A 248 13.81 8.44 -10.87
CA ALA A 248 14.31 8.95 -9.59
C ALA A 248 15.23 7.96 -8.84
N GLN A 249 15.27 6.69 -9.27
CA GLN A 249 16.12 5.64 -8.69
C GLN A 249 17.45 5.43 -9.46
N ARG A 250 17.60 5.98 -10.68
CA ARG A 250 18.86 5.85 -11.44
C ARG A 250 19.79 7.00 -11.04
N ARG A 251 20.84 6.66 -10.28
CA ARG A 251 21.94 7.56 -9.84
C ARG A 251 22.75 8.21 -10.95
N ASP A 252 22.43 7.95 -12.21
CA ASP A 252 23.19 8.51 -13.32
C ASP A 252 22.70 9.95 -13.51
N GLY A 253 23.56 10.91 -13.18
CA GLY A 253 23.32 12.36 -13.14
C GLY A 253 22.99 13.02 -14.50
N GLY A 254 22.21 12.37 -15.34
CA GLY A 254 21.46 13.02 -16.40
C GLY A 254 20.32 13.79 -15.77
N ALA A 255 20.30 15.11 -16.01
CA ALA A 255 19.24 16.00 -15.57
C ALA A 255 17.86 15.33 -15.78
N ALA A 256 17.04 15.33 -14.72
CA ALA A 256 15.63 15.03 -14.81
C ALA A 256 15.05 15.78 -16.02
N GLU A 257 14.10 15.17 -16.74
CA GLU A 257 13.44 15.78 -17.89
C GLU A 257 13.23 17.27 -17.62
N GLY A 258 13.94 18.09 -18.39
CA GLY A 258 13.97 19.53 -18.18
C GLY A 258 12.55 20.05 -18.10
N ALA A 259 12.31 20.94 -17.15
CA ALA A 259 11.04 21.64 -17.02
C ALA A 259 10.55 22.03 -18.43
N PRO A 260 9.36 21.59 -18.87
CA PRO A 260 8.82 22.12 -20.09
C PRO A 260 8.67 23.62 -19.86
N LEU A 261 9.34 24.43 -20.69
CA LEU A 261 9.17 25.88 -20.80
C LEU A 261 7.74 26.28 -21.26
N GLY A 262 6.76 25.38 -21.13
CA GLY A 262 5.34 25.59 -21.35
C GLY A 262 4.58 25.55 -20.02
N ALA A 263 3.42 26.23 -19.96
CA ALA A 263 2.55 26.29 -18.80
C ALA A 263 2.10 24.88 -18.37
N ALA A 264 2.90 24.26 -17.51
CA ALA A 264 2.62 22.94 -16.97
C ALA A 264 1.27 23.01 -16.23
N ARG A 265 0.35 22.12 -16.56
CA ARG A 265 -1.01 22.18 -16.01
C ARG A 265 -0.99 21.80 -14.54
N ASP A 266 -1.85 22.43 -13.76
CA ASP A 266 -2.07 21.99 -12.39
C ASP A 266 -2.76 20.62 -12.39
N LEU A 267 -2.16 19.67 -11.68
CA LEU A 267 -2.80 18.39 -11.40
C LEU A 267 -4.14 18.64 -10.69
N PHE A 268 -5.18 17.90 -11.09
CA PHE A 268 -6.53 18.01 -10.55
C PHE A 268 -7.14 19.41 -10.73
N ALA A 269 -6.76 20.11 -11.80
CA ALA A 269 -7.18 21.50 -12.06
C ALA A 269 -6.90 22.45 -10.88
N GLY A 270 -5.90 22.14 -10.05
CA GLY A 270 -5.55 22.93 -8.87
C GLY A 270 -6.59 22.89 -7.74
N GLN A 271 -7.45 21.88 -7.70
CA GLN A 271 -8.53 21.76 -6.71
C GLN A 271 -8.39 20.49 -5.87
N ILE A 272 -7.55 20.59 -4.84
CA ILE A 272 -7.32 19.55 -3.82
C ILE A 272 -7.30 20.16 -2.40
N PRO A 273 -8.42 20.76 -1.95
CA PRO A 273 -8.46 21.57 -0.72
C PRO A 273 -8.20 20.81 0.58
N ARG A 274 -8.29 19.47 0.55
CA ARG A 274 -8.05 18.60 1.71
C ARG A 274 -6.68 17.94 1.68
N LEU A 275 -5.80 18.33 0.76
CA LEU A 275 -4.49 17.70 0.67
C LEU A 275 -3.69 17.99 1.94
N VAL A 276 -3.30 16.93 2.63
CA VAL A 276 -2.55 16.99 3.89
C VAL A 276 -1.13 16.46 3.69
N ARG A 277 -0.95 15.48 2.78
CA ARG A 277 0.32 14.82 2.55
C ARG A 277 0.68 14.86 1.07
N LEU A 278 1.81 15.49 0.76
CA LEU A 278 2.34 15.59 -0.59
C LEU A 278 3.73 14.94 -0.68
N THR A 279 3.92 14.05 -1.64
CA THR A 279 5.22 13.49 -1.99
C THR A 279 5.40 13.53 -3.50
N LEU A 280 6.40 14.28 -3.97
CA LEU A 280 6.75 14.41 -5.38
C LEU A 280 8.22 14.04 -5.57
N HIS A 281 8.48 12.91 -6.23
CA HIS A 281 9.84 12.47 -6.54
C HIS A 281 10.05 12.49 -8.04
N GLY A 282 10.91 13.38 -8.55
CA GLY A 282 11.17 13.54 -9.98
C GLY A 282 9.99 14.09 -10.78
N ILE A 283 8.97 14.65 -10.11
CA ILE A 283 7.78 15.22 -10.74
C ILE A 283 7.72 16.68 -10.34
N TYR A 284 8.00 17.55 -11.30
CA TYR A 284 7.80 18.99 -11.15
C TYR A 284 6.32 19.27 -10.90
N GLN A 285 5.99 20.31 -10.14
CA GLN A 285 4.67 20.95 -10.04
C GLN A 285 4.91 22.43 -9.72
N SER A 286 4.23 23.33 -10.44
CA SER A 286 4.42 24.78 -10.29
C SER A 286 4.20 25.17 -8.83
N LEU A 287 5.12 25.95 -8.24
CA LEU A 287 5.01 26.37 -6.85
C LEU A 287 3.77 27.24 -6.61
N GLU A 288 3.31 27.96 -7.63
CA GLU A 288 2.05 28.73 -7.61
C GLU A 288 0.80 27.86 -7.38
N SER A 289 0.92 26.55 -7.54
CA SER A 289 -0.17 25.60 -7.41
C SER A 289 -0.65 25.47 -5.97
N SER A 290 -1.97 25.36 -5.80
CA SER A 290 -2.62 25.20 -4.49
C SER A 290 -2.23 23.91 -3.76
N VAL A 291 -1.60 22.95 -4.44
CA VAL A 291 -1.16 21.67 -3.87
C VAL A 291 -0.18 21.82 -2.70
N TYR A 292 0.50 22.98 -2.61
CA TYR A 292 1.48 23.27 -1.58
C TYR A 292 0.88 23.97 -0.34
N SER A 293 -0.44 24.11 -0.27
CA SER A 293 -1.12 24.78 0.85
C SER A 293 -1.68 23.77 1.87
N GLY A 294 -1.69 24.15 3.15
CA GLY A 294 -2.35 23.37 4.21
C GLY A 294 -1.70 22.02 4.55
N LEU A 295 -0.45 21.79 4.14
CA LEU A 295 0.21 20.48 4.28
C LEU A 295 0.70 20.19 5.71
N LEU A 296 0.56 18.94 6.15
CA LEU A 296 1.23 18.37 7.33
C LEU A 296 2.55 17.68 6.96
N THR A 297 2.62 17.06 5.78
CA THR A 297 3.85 16.41 5.30
C THR A 297 4.17 16.81 3.88
N LEU A 298 5.38 17.31 3.65
CA LEU A 298 5.90 17.63 2.33
C LEU A 298 7.23 16.89 2.10
N ASP A 299 7.30 16.12 1.02
CA ASP A 299 8.52 15.46 0.56
C ASP A 299 8.76 15.73 -0.93
N LEU A 300 9.77 16.54 -1.22
CA LEU A 300 10.19 16.91 -2.58
C LEU A 300 11.57 16.34 -2.84
N ARG A 301 11.70 15.59 -3.94
CA ARG A 301 12.94 14.90 -4.27
C ARG A 301 13.23 14.90 -5.76
N ASP A 302 14.49 15.13 -6.15
CA ASP A 302 14.94 15.01 -7.54
C ASP A 302 14.17 15.92 -8.53
N ILE A 303 13.82 17.14 -8.10
CA ILE A 303 13.07 18.10 -8.92
C ILE A 303 13.97 19.28 -9.28
N ALA A 304 14.00 19.64 -10.57
CA ALA A 304 14.63 20.87 -11.03
C ALA A 304 13.58 21.99 -11.10
N PHE A 305 13.72 23.01 -10.25
CA PHE A 305 12.84 24.19 -10.30
C PHE A 305 13.47 25.30 -11.15
N PRO A 306 12.65 26.19 -11.74
CA PRO A 306 13.15 27.40 -12.39
C PRO A 306 14.01 28.26 -11.44
N PRO A 307 14.96 29.05 -11.98
CA PRO A 307 15.73 29.99 -11.18
C PRO A 307 14.81 30.98 -10.44
N GLY A 308 15.05 31.19 -9.14
CA GLY A 308 14.23 32.07 -8.29
C GLY A 308 13.11 31.39 -7.52
N SER A 309 12.80 30.12 -7.82
CA SER A 309 11.72 29.37 -7.16
C SER A 309 11.93 29.12 -5.66
N LEU A 310 13.14 29.32 -5.11
CA LEU A 310 13.38 29.17 -3.67
C LEU A 310 12.50 30.11 -2.84
N GLN A 311 12.34 31.36 -3.26
CA GLN A 311 11.56 32.34 -2.51
C GLN A 311 10.07 32.01 -2.51
N GLU A 312 9.56 31.56 -3.66
CA GLU A 312 8.19 31.06 -3.81
C GLU A 312 7.96 29.84 -2.92
N LEU A 313 8.88 28.86 -2.93
CA LEU A 313 8.80 27.68 -2.07
C LEU A 313 8.72 28.11 -0.60
N MET A 314 9.56 29.05 -0.17
CA MET A 314 9.52 29.58 1.18
C MET A 314 8.19 30.28 1.49
N HIS A 315 7.63 31.05 0.55
CA HIS A 315 6.32 31.67 0.70
C HIS A 315 5.21 30.63 0.96
N HIS A 316 5.16 29.55 0.17
CA HIS A 316 4.18 28.49 0.33
C HIS A 316 4.38 27.66 1.61
N LEU A 317 5.64 27.40 1.99
CA LEU A 317 5.95 26.79 3.28
C LEU A 317 5.43 27.65 4.46
N GLY A 318 5.47 28.98 4.32
CA GLY A 318 4.88 29.91 5.28
C GLY A 318 3.35 29.80 5.41
N GLN A 319 2.66 29.25 4.41
CA GLN A 319 1.22 28.97 4.42
C GLN A 319 0.90 27.59 5.04
N CYS A 320 1.91 26.84 5.51
CA CYS A 320 1.77 25.53 6.14
C CYS A 320 2.15 25.56 7.63
N PRO A 321 1.40 26.26 8.50
CA PRO A 321 1.75 26.41 9.92
C PRO A 321 1.73 25.09 10.71
N HIS A 322 1.02 24.07 10.20
CA HIS A 322 0.89 22.76 10.83
C HIS A 322 1.89 21.72 10.32
N LEU A 323 2.86 22.10 9.49
CA LEU A 323 3.82 21.17 8.90
C LEU A 323 4.60 20.40 9.98
N GLU A 324 4.48 19.08 9.98
CA GLU A 324 5.16 18.16 10.92
C GLU A 324 6.40 17.51 10.30
N TYR A 325 6.39 17.30 8.97
CA TYR A 325 7.47 16.67 8.23
C TYR A 325 7.80 17.47 6.97
N LEU A 326 9.07 17.88 6.83
CA LEU A 326 9.60 18.54 5.64
C LEU A 326 10.84 17.80 5.13
N SER A 327 10.81 17.34 3.88
CA SER A 327 11.95 16.71 3.23
C SER A 327 12.21 17.34 1.87
N LEU A 328 13.42 17.86 1.69
CA LEU A 328 13.91 18.48 0.48
C LEU A 328 15.21 17.78 0.07
N THR A 329 15.16 16.97 -0.99
CA THR A 329 16.27 16.13 -1.42
C THR A 329 16.65 16.39 -2.88
N ARG A 330 17.91 16.72 -3.19
CA ARG A 330 18.38 16.90 -4.58
C ARG A 330 17.46 17.82 -5.40
N LEU A 331 17.17 19.01 -4.86
CA LEU A 331 16.39 20.03 -5.56
C LEU A 331 17.31 21.06 -6.19
N ASP A 332 17.07 21.40 -7.45
CA ASP A 332 17.71 22.56 -8.09
C ASP A 332 16.93 23.82 -7.70
N LEU A 333 17.49 24.59 -6.77
CA LEU A 333 16.92 25.83 -6.22
C LEU A 333 17.90 26.99 -6.44
N THR A 334 18.33 27.18 -7.68
CA THR A 334 19.25 28.26 -8.04
C THR A 334 18.64 29.64 -7.78
N LEU A 335 19.40 30.50 -7.10
CA LEU A 335 19.05 31.91 -6.92
C LEU A 335 19.45 32.71 -8.17
N PRO A 336 18.64 33.69 -8.60
CA PRO A 336 18.96 34.50 -9.77
C PRO A 336 20.14 35.45 -9.48
N GLY A 337 21.27 35.18 -10.14
CA GLY A 337 22.15 36.23 -10.68
C GLY A 337 23.10 37.00 -9.76
N HIS A 338 23.10 36.82 -8.43
CA HIS A 338 24.08 37.50 -7.56
C HIS A 338 24.68 36.58 -6.50
N PRO A 339 25.97 36.78 -6.11
CA PRO A 339 26.51 36.15 -4.91
C PRO A 339 25.60 36.51 -3.75
N PHE A 340 25.16 35.51 -2.98
CA PHE A 340 24.25 35.61 -1.84
C PHE A 340 24.52 36.88 -1.02
N GLU A 341 23.79 37.96 -1.31
CA GLU A 341 23.56 39.01 -0.33
C GLU A 341 22.45 38.46 0.53
N PRO A 342 22.71 38.14 1.82
CA PRO A 342 21.63 37.77 2.72
C PRO A 342 20.56 38.86 2.61
N PRO A 343 19.26 38.50 2.63
CA PRO A 343 18.21 39.50 2.64
C PRO A 343 18.57 40.52 3.71
N GLY A 344 18.66 41.80 3.31
CA GLY A 344 19.06 42.86 4.22
C GLY A 344 18.25 42.77 5.52
N PRO A 345 18.76 43.28 6.66
CA PRO A 345 18.21 43.05 8.01
C PRO A 345 16.75 43.50 8.25
N PHE A 346 16.01 43.90 7.23
CA PHE A 346 14.68 44.49 7.31
C PHE A 346 13.78 44.08 6.13
N SER A 347 13.23 42.85 6.08
CA SER A 347 11.87 42.72 5.49
C SER A 347 11.11 41.38 5.65
N ALA A 348 11.74 40.26 6.01
CA ALA A 348 11.00 38.99 6.14
C ALA A 348 10.89 38.57 7.61
N VAL A 349 9.66 38.50 8.13
CA VAL A 349 9.37 37.79 9.38
C VAL A 349 9.83 36.35 9.21
N PRO A 350 10.70 35.81 10.09
CA PRO A 350 11.15 34.44 9.95
C PRO A 350 9.98 33.46 9.96
N LEU A 351 9.99 32.49 9.05
CA LEU A 351 8.98 31.45 9.00
C LEU A 351 9.11 30.55 10.21
N THR A 352 8.05 30.46 11.00
CA THR A 352 8.02 29.59 12.18
C THR A 352 7.28 28.30 11.84
N PHE A 353 7.88 27.15 12.16
CA PHE A 353 7.23 25.85 12.00
C PHE A 353 7.00 25.21 13.38
N PRO A 354 5.97 25.66 14.14
CA PRO A 354 5.79 25.28 15.54
C PRO A 354 5.60 23.78 15.78
N HIS A 355 5.07 23.07 14.77
CA HIS A 355 4.76 21.63 14.85
C HIS A 355 5.79 20.75 14.15
N LEU A 356 6.87 21.31 13.60
CA LEU A 356 7.84 20.55 12.83
C LEU A 356 8.59 19.57 13.73
N ARG A 357 8.43 18.28 13.42
CA ARG A 357 9.08 17.19 14.16
C ARG A 357 10.29 16.68 13.43
N ARG A 358 10.26 16.69 12.09
CA ARG A 358 11.34 16.14 11.27
C ARG A 358 11.62 17.04 10.07
N MET A 359 12.90 17.31 9.84
CA MET A 359 13.38 18.05 8.68
C MET A 359 14.57 17.34 8.03
N ALA A 360 14.42 16.98 6.77
CA ALA A 360 15.46 16.36 5.96
C ALA A 360 15.90 17.32 4.84
N LEU A 361 17.18 17.70 4.83
CA LEU A 361 17.78 18.57 3.81
C LEU A 361 18.98 17.85 3.20
N HIS A 362 18.77 17.19 2.07
CA HIS A 362 19.76 16.30 1.48
C HIS A 362 20.19 16.79 0.10
N PHE A 363 21.50 16.93 -0.12
CA PHE A 363 22.09 17.27 -1.42
C PHE A 363 21.51 18.57 -2.02
N LEU A 364 21.28 19.57 -1.17
CA LEU A 364 20.87 20.91 -1.61
C LEU A 364 22.09 21.81 -1.79
N GLY A 365 22.02 22.74 -2.73
CA GLY A 365 23.07 23.74 -2.92
C GLY A 365 23.30 24.60 -1.68
N SER A 366 24.55 24.97 -1.42
CA SER A 366 24.97 25.71 -0.21
C SER A 366 24.19 27.03 -0.02
N GLN A 367 23.89 27.75 -1.11
CA GLN A 367 23.11 29.00 -1.04
C GLN A 367 21.65 28.76 -0.61
N ALA A 368 21.02 27.69 -1.11
CA ALA A 368 19.65 27.36 -0.73
C ALA A 368 19.57 26.96 0.75
N MET A 369 20.54 26.18 1.22
CA MET A 369 20.66 25.83 2.64
C MET A 369 20.80 27.07 3.52
N GLN A 370 21.72 27.98 3.18
CA GLN A 370 21.92 29.23 3.92
C GLN A 370 20.63 30.05 3.97
N TYR A 371 19.94 30.19 2.84
CA TYR A 371 18.69 30.93 2.76
C TYR A 371 17.60 30.32 3.67
N ILE A 372 17.44 28.99 3.65
CA ILE A 372 16.49 28.27 4.51
C ILE A 372 16.82 28.53 5.99
N PHE A 373 18.08 28.39 6.41
CA PHE A 373 18.45 28.61 7.82
C PHE A 373 18.28 30.04 8.30
N VAL A 374 18.49 31.03 7.43
CA VAL A 374 18.23 32.44 7.75
C VAL A 374 16.74 32.72 7.85
N SER A 375 15.97 32.19 6.89
CA SER A 375 14.55 32.52 6.71
C SER A 375 13.64 31.78 7.69
N CYS A 376 14.10 30.69 8.29
CA CYS A 376 13.29 29.83 9.14
C CYS A 376 13.66 29.93 10.62
N ARG A 377 12.69 29.60 11.48
CA ARG A 377 12.85 29.34 12.90
C ARG A 377 12.25 27.99 13.21
N PHE A 378 13.05 27.15 13.84
CA PHE A 378 12.72 25.75 14.09
C PHE A 378 12.48 25.51 15.58
N PRO A 379 11.54 24.63 15.94
CA PRO A 379 11.32 24.27 17.33
C PRO A 379 12.51 23.45 17.85
N PRO A 380 12.84 23.52 19.15
CA PRO A 380 13.96 22.77 19.74
C PRO A 380 13.79 21.25 19.66
N SER A 381 12.57 20.75 19.46
CA SER A 381 12.23 19.34 19.35
C SER A 381 12.43 18.75 17.95
N VAL A 382 12.77 19.55 16.94
CA VAL A 382 12.88 19.06 15.57
C VAL A 382 14.09 18.12 15.41
N GLU A 383 13.87 17.02 14.73
CA GLU A 383 14.88 16.08 14.30
C GLU A 383 15.41 16.50 12.92
N PHE A 384 16.70 16.82 12.84
CA PHE A 384 17.34 17.21 11.59
C PHE A 384 18.12 16.05 10.98
N SER A 385 17.98 15.89 9.67
CA SER A 385 18.84 15.04 8.85
C SER A 385 19.42 15.87 7.72
N ILE A 386 20.72 16.15 7.77
CA ILE A 386 21.40 16.98 6.78
C ILE A 386 22.45 16.14 6.04
N ARG A 387 22.40 16.16 4.71
CA ARG A 387 23.41 15.57 3.82
C ARG A 387 23.81 16.60 2.78
N HIS A 388 25.09 16.70 2.48
CA HIS A 388 25.64 17.72 1.58
C HIS A 388 26.76 17.11 0.73
N ASP A 389 26.79 17.48 -0.54
CA ASP A 389 27.66 16.89 -1.58
C ASP A 389 28.90 17.76 -1.88
N ASP A 390 28.99 18.96 -1.29
CA ASP A 390 30.05 19.91 -1.64
C ASP A 390 31.33 19.65 -0.84
N ASP A 391 32.25 18.92 -1.47
CA ASP A 391 33.59 18.64 -0.96
C ASP A 391 34.44 19.90 -0.70
N THR A 392 34.08 21.06 -1.26
CA THR A 392 35.00 22.21 -1.32
C THR A 392 34.95 23.13 -0.10
N ARG A 393 33.79 23.29 0.53
CA ARG A 393 33.60 24.24 1.66
C ARG A 393 33.23 23.58 2.98
N GLY A 394 32.99 22.27 2.96
CA GLY A 394 32.53 21.50 4.12
C GLY A 394 31.28 22.08 4.77
N PHE A 395 31.00 21.67 6.02
CA PHE A 395 29.82 22.11 6.77
C PHE A 395 29.76 23.63 7.02
N SER A 396 30.89 24.32 7.05
CA SER A 396 30.93 25.78 7.18
C SER A 396 30.28 26.51 6.01
N GLY A 397 30.18 25.88 4.83
CA GLY A 397 29.49 26.45 3.67
C GLY A 397 27.96 26.41 3.78
N ILE A 398 27.40 25.65 4.72
CA ILE A 398 25.95 25.45 4.86
C ILE A 398 25.30 26.59 5.66
N PHE A 399 26.04 27.14 6.63
CA PHE A 399 25.57 28.23 7.48
C PHE A 399 26.10 29.57 6.97
N PRO A 400 25.31 30.66 7.03
CA PRO A 400 25.81 32.00 6.76
C PRO A 400 26.93 32.35 7.75
N PRO A 401 27.95 33.11 7.33
CA PRO A 401 29.10 33.45 8.19
C PRO A 401 28.71 34.26 9.45
N ASN A 402 27.54 34.90 9.44
CA ASN A 402 27.06 35.78 10.50
C ASN A 402 25.99 35.15 11.40
N VAL A 403 25.66 33.87 11.20
CA VAL A 403 24.61 33.18 11.95
C VAL A 403 25.23 32.16 12.87
N ASP A 404 24.99 32.32 14.17
CA ASP A 404 25.37 31.31 15.15
C ASP A 404 24.54 30.03 14.90
N PRO A 405 25.18 28.89 14.55
CA PRO A 405 24.48 27.64 14.30
C PRO A 405 23.61 27.21 15.48
N THR A 406 23.97 27.58 16.71
CA THR A 406 23.20 27.23 17.92
C THR A 406 21.85 27.94 17.99
N ILE A 407 21.69 29.09 17.33
CA ILE A 407 20.44 29.85 17.25
C ILE A 407 19.50 29.22 16.21
N CYS A 408 20.04 28.79 15.07
CA CYS A 408 19.25 28.16 14.01
C CYS A 408 18.96 26.68 14.27
N LEU A 409 19.82 26.01 15.02
CA LEU A 409 19.68 24.61 15.39
C LEU A 409 19.72 24.50 16.93
N PRO A 410 18.66 24.91 17.63
CA PRO A 410 18.60 24.77 19.08
C PRO A 410 18.76 23.31 19.56
N GLY A 411 18.50 22.33 18.67
CA GLY A 411 18.74 20.90 18.89
C GLY A 411 20.18 20.42 18.65
N LEU A 412 21.17 21.27 18.33
CA LEU A 412 22.59 20.88 18.17
C LEU A 412 23.18 20.21 19.42
N LEU A 413 22.63 20.51 20.59
CA LEU A 413 23.00 19.91 21.87
C LEU A 413 22.17 18.67 22.23
N ALA A 414 21.17 18.31 21.41
CA ALA A 414 20.33 17.14 21.62
C ALA A 414 20.95 15.90 20.96
N PRO A 415 20.79 14.69 21.53
CA PRO A 415 21.37 13.45 21.01
C PRO A 415 20.78 12.98 19.67
N THR A 416 19.78 13.66 19.11
CA THR A 416 19.01 13.26 17.93
C THR A 416 19.46 13.90 16.61
N LEU A 417 20.49 14.75 16.62
CA LEU A 417 21.01 15.36 15.40
C LEU A 417 21.92 14.38 14.63
N ALA A 418 21.42 13.83 13.52
CA ALA A 418 22.20 13.00 12.62
C ALA A 418 22.77 13.85 11.48
N ILE A 419 24.03 14.28 11.65
CA ILE A 419 24.81 14.93 10.59
C ILE A 419 25.73 13.89 9.96
N SER A 420 25.55 13.64 8.67
CA SER A 420 26.49 12.82 7.88
C SER A 420 26.94 13.61 6.68
N ALA A 421 28.24 13.95 6.60
CA ALA A 421 28.87 14.24 5.33
C ALA A 421 29.28 12.90 4.70
N GLU A 422 28.83 12.63 3.48
CA GLU A 422 29.36 11.53 2.68
C GLU A 422 30.70 11.96 2.06
N THR A 423 31.63 12.49 2.87
CA THR A 423 33.04 12.46 2.47
C THR A 423 33.47 11.00 2.53
N SER A 424 33.97 10.48 1.41
CA SER A 424 34.36 9.08 1.27
C SER A 424 35.13 8.57 2.51
N ILE A 425 34.51 7.59 3.19
CA ILE A 425 34.92 6.87 4.42
C ILE A 425 34.37 7.47 5.73
N ALA A 426 33.38 6.74 6.28
CA ALA A 426 32.69 6.84 7.58
C ALA A 426 31.50 7.80 7.67
N SER A 427 30.30 7.28 7.40
CA SER A 427 29.04 7.87 7.84
C SER A 427 28.73 7.43 9.28
N VAL A 428 28.33 8.38 10.13
CA VAL A 428 27.65 8.06 11.39
C VAL A 428 26.18 7.95 11.06
N ARG A 429 25.67 6.73 11.12
CA ARG A 429 24.27 6.37 10.84
C ARG A 429 23.58 6.18 12.18
N CYS A 430 22.55 6.97 12.47
CA CYS A 430 21.52 6.55 13.41
C CYS A 430 20.46 5.85 12.56
N ASP A 431 20.40 4.52 12.66
CA ASP A 431 19.36 3.74 11.99
C ASP A 431 18.02 4.04 12.67
N PHE A 432 17.05 4.53 11.90
CA PHE A 432 15.65 4.62 12.31
C PHE A 432 14.88 3.47 11.68
N GLU A 433 14.48 2.50 12.52
CA GLU A 433 13.37 1.61 12.21
C GLU A 433 12.03 2.39 12.25
N PRO A 434 11.01 1.98 11.47
CA PRO A 434 9.71 2.62 11.52
C PRO A 434 8.99 2.33 12.86
N LEU A 435 8.54 3.39 13.52
CA LEU A 435 7.69 3.34 14.72
C LEU A 435 6.32 2.74 14.39
N HIS A 436 6.07 1.50 14.82
CA HIS A 436 4.75 1.06 15.27
C HIS A 436 4.79 0.95 16.80
N GLY A 437 3.94 1.73 17.48
CA GLY A 437 3.73 1.60 18.92
C GLY A 437 2.40 0.88 19.21
N SER A 438 2.43 -0.25 19.92
CA SER A 438 2.05 -0.33 21.34
C SER A 438 1.95 -1.78 21.83
N ASP A 439 2.17 -1.92 23.14
CA ASP A 439 2.56 -3.11 23.89
C ASP A 439 1.49 -4.21 24.06
N THR A 440 1.93 -5.45 24.24
CA THR A 440 1.91 -6.22 25.52
C THR A 440 1.96 -7.74 25.28
N ASN A 441 3.01 -8.41 25.75
CA ASN A 441 2.86 -9.60 26.63
C ASN A 441 4.20 -10.04 27.25
N PRO A 442 4.22 -10.58 28.49
CA PRO A 442 5.42 -10.99 29.20
C PRO A 442 5.75 -12.46 28.95
N GLY A 443 7.04 -12.81 28.95
CA GLY A 443 7.43 -14.23 29.07
C GLY A 443 8.80 -14.61 28.54
N THR A 444 9.76 -14.68 29.46
CA THR A 444 10.89 -15.63 29.51
C THR A 444 12.04 -15.53 28.49
N GLY A 445 13.26 -15.37 29.02
CA GLY A 445 14.43 -16.11 28.54
C GLY A 445 15.65 -15.31 28.06
N SER A 446 16.50 -14.92 29.01
CA SER A 446 17.95 -14.62 28.89
C SER A 446 18.69 -15.13 27.64
N PHE A 447 19.58 -14.31 27.05
CA PHE A 447 21.00 -14.67 26.88
C PHE A 447 21.87 -13.45 26.54
N ALA A 448 23.02 -13.38 27.21
CA ALA A 448 23.99 -12.30 27.19
C ALA A 448 25.09 -12.48 26.11
N SER A 449 25.83 -11.39 25.92
CA SER A 449 27.13 -11.23 25.27
C SER A 449 27.11 -11.05 23.74
N TRP A 450 27.73 -9.95 23.28
CA TRP A 450 28.93 -9.95 22.44
C TRP A 450 29.33 -8.49 22.13
N ALA A 451 30.25 -7.96 22.93
CA ALA A 451 30.97 -6.73 22.66
C ALA A 451 32.47 -6.99 22.88
N GLN A 452 33.19 -7.39 21.83
CA GLN A 452 34.65 -7.17 21.74
C GLN A 452 35.18 -7.66 20.39
N ARG A 453 35.71 -6.72 19.59
CA ARG A 453 37.02 -6.77 18.91
C ARG A 453 37.06 -5.77 17.74
N ARG A 454 37.62 -4.60 18.00
CA ARG A 454 38.49 -3.89 17.05
C ARG A 454 39.92 -4.07 17.54
N GLY A 455 40.84 -4.35 16.63
CA GLY A 455 42.27 -4.34 16.92
C GLY A 455 43.11 -5.00 15.84
N GLU A 456 43.68 -4.16 14.97
CA GLU A 456 45.00 -4.31 14.36
C GLU A 456 45.19 -5.30 13.19
N ARG A 457 45.53 -4.74 12.01
CA ARG A 457 46.90 -4.79 11.47
C ARG A 457 47.05 -3.91 10.22
N ARG A 458 48.02 -3.00 10.28
CA ARG A 458 48.69 -2.34 9.13
C ARG A 458 50.04 -3.03 8.87
N HIS A 459 50.62 -2.69 7.72
CA HIS A 459 51.87 -3.12 7.07
C HIS A 459 51.70 -4.32 6.14
N ALA A 460 51.80 -4.19 4.81
CA ALA A 460 52.79 -3.56 3.92
C ALA A 460 53.39 -4.69 3.07
N LEU A 461 53.30 -4.58 1.75
CA LEU A 461 54.33 -5.07 0.82
C LEU A 461 54.10 -4.45 -0.56
N ALA A 462 55.20 -4.02 -1.14
CA ALA A 462 55.30 -3.23 -2.35
C ALA A 462 55.70 -4.10 -3.54
N ARG A 463 55.17 -3.71 -4.73
CA ARG A 463 55.74 -3.86 -6.10
C ARG A 463 55.84 -5.27 -6.73
N PRO A 464 56.05 -5.39 -8.07
CA PRO A 464 56.13 -4.35 -9.12
C PRO A 464 55.28 -4.61 -10.38
N SER A 465 55.25 -3.57 -11.21
CA SER A 465 54.91 -3.52 -12.63
C SER A 465 55.66 -4.52 -13.53
N THR A 466 54.97 -5.05 -14.54
CA THR A 466 55.57 -5.45 -15.81
C THR A 466 54.70 -5.01 -16.99
N ARG A 467 55.35 -4.34 -17.94
CA ARG A 467 54.90 -3.94 -19.28
C ARG A 467 54.91 -5.12 -20.26
N ARG A 468 54.24 -4.91 -21.42
CA ARG A 468 54.32 -5.57 -22.75
C ARG A 468 53.50 -6.87 -22.89
N ASN A 469 52.80 -7.18 -23.98
CA ASN A 469 52.71 -6.67 -25.37
C ASN A 469 51.39 -7.17 -25.99
N MET A 470 50.67 -6.31 -26.73
CA MET A 470 50.20 -6.41 -28.13
C MET A 470 49.05 -5.43 -28.35
#